data_AF-A0A5P8E714-F1
#
_entry.id   AF-A0A5P8E714-F1
#
_cell.length_a   1.000
_cell.length_b   1.000
_cell.length_c   1.000
_cell.angle_alpha   90.00
_cell.angle_beta   90.00
_cell.angle_gamma   90.00
#
_symmetry.space_group_name_H-M   'P 1'
#
loop_
_entity.id
_entity.type
_entity.pdbx_description
1 polymer ?
#
loop_
_entity_poly.entity_id
_entity_poly.type
_entity_poly.pdbx_seq_one_letter_code
_entity_poly.pdbx_strand_id
1 'polypeptide(L)'
;MKTCSHCHALIEDDSKVCSQCGVPVDDMPAALDDQPSEVPPPASPKKKKKRKPINRKVWTRRVIRGLLLLILLGGCYAMAKIMIDNARTEGKELKDAQNKMPEVIKSLEDSLWQTRQIEMQLAAEKAAEDSLKTATGKKEADHVIAKKADLVKRIYRAVTNQRTDNGKYAVFHRNATKRFQQYLESHRESLPTSIYPPDNSFESIKVWNYEDDWYAVTFSNGSGLAFRVVPGGNFYQIDDVTFSVSSASANNADDDGDASSYEN
;
A
#
# COMPACT_ATOMS: atom_id res chain seq x y z
N MET A 1 -2.00 -17.73 59.77
CA MET A 1 -2.82 -17.81 58.54
C MET A 1 -3.87 -16.71 58.52
N LYS A 2 -3.51 -15.57 57.92
CA LYS A 2 -4.46 -14.48 57.61
C LYS A 2 -5.18 -14.80 56.28
N THR A 3 -6.42 -14.36 56.14
CA THR A 3 -7.18 -14.46 54.87
C THR A 3 -7.43 -13.07 54.31
N CYS A 4 -7.40 -12.93 52.99
CA CYS A 4 -7.68 -11.65 52.34
C CYS A 4 -9.12 -11.21 52.61
N SER A 5 -9.34 -9.99 53.11
CA SER A 5 -10.68 -9.43 53.29
C SER A 5 -11.45 -9.23 51.99
N HIS A 6 -10.73 -9.15 50.85
CA HIS A 6 -11.34 -8.86 49.55
C HIS A 6 -11.60 -10.11 48.70
N CYS A 7 -10.74 -11.13 48.74
CA CYS A 7 -10.88 -12.34 47.92
C CYS A 7 -10.85 -13.66 48.71
N HIS A 8 -10.73 -13.61 50.04
CA HIS A 8 -10.67 -14.76 50.94
C HIS A 8 -9.55 -15.79 50.67
N ALA A 9 -8.57 -15.48 49.81
CA ALA A 9 -7.39 -16.31 49.64
C ALA A 9 -6.55 -16.35 50.93
N LEU A 10 -5.88 -17.48 51.18
CA LEU A 10 -4.89 -17.63 52.23
C LEU A 10 -3.65 -16.78 51.92
N ILE A 11 -3.23 -15.95 52.87
CA ILE A 11 -2.06 -15.09 52.74
C ILE A 11 -0.97 -15.60 53.68
N GLU A 12 0.26 -15.66 53.20
CA GLU A 12 1.46 -15.97 53.99
C GLU A 12 1.66 -14.90 55.08
N ASP A 13 2.07 -15.32 56.29
CA ASP A 13 1.93 -14.48 57.50
C ASP A 13 2.72 -13.15 57.46
N ASP A 14 3.70 -13.01 56.55
CA ASP A 14 4.56 -11.83 56.37
C ASP A 14 4.27 -11.02 55.08
N SER A 15 3.28 -11.42 54.29
CA SER A 15 2.95 -10.73 53.02
C SER A 15 2.14 -9.45 53.25
N LYS A 16 2.67 -8.32 52.75
CA LYS A 16 2.02 -7.00 52.80
C LYS A 16 0.94 -6.81 51.72
N VAL A 17 0.86 -7.69 50.73
CA VAL A 17 -0.04 -7.56 49.56
C VAL A 17 -0.58 -8.93 49.16
N CYS A 18 -1.88 -9.05 48.96
CA CYS A 18 -2.46 -10.33 48.53
C CYS A 18 -1.98 -10.72 47.12
N SER A 19 -1.38 -11.90 46.97
CA SER A 19 -0.85 -12.40 45.70
C SER A 19 -1.93 -12.67 44.64
N GLN A 20 -3.19 -12.82 45.05
CA GLN A 20 -4.31 -13.10 44.14
C GLN A 20 -5.03 -11.85 43.64
N CYS A 21 -5.21 -10.82 44.49
CA CYS A 21 -5.98 -9.63 44.11
C CYS A 21 -5.19 -8.31 44.12
N GLY A 22 -3.93 -8.32 44.59
CA GLY A 22 -3.06 -7.14 44.60
C GLY A 22 -3.42 -6.07 45.63
N VAL A 23 -4.41 -6.31 46.50
CA VAL A 23 -4.83 -5.36 47.54
C VAL A 23 -3.84 -5.41 48.72
N PRO A 24 -3.37 -4.25 49.23
CA PRO A 24 -2.51 -4.19 50.41
C PRO A 24 -3.27 -4.70 51.64
N VAL A 25 -2.57 -5.47 52.47
CA VAL A 25 -3.12 -5.99 53.73
C VAL A 25 -2.80 -4.94 54.79
N ASP A 26 -3.78 -4.11 55.15
CA ASP A 26 -3.61 -3.12 56.21
C ASP A 26 -3.30 -3.85 57.53
N ASP A 27 -2.08 -3.65 58.04
CA ASP A 27 -1.61 -4.19 59.30
C ASP A 27 -2.41 -3.58 60.45
N MET A 28 -3.49 -4.24 60.85
CA MET A 28 -4.26 -3.87 62.04
C MET A 28 -3.38 -4.12 63.27
N PRO A 29 -3.08 -3.09 64.10
CA PRO A 29 -2.26 -3.29 65.28
C PRO A 29 -2.99 -4.21 66.27
N ALA A 30 -2.31 -5.29 66.63
CA ALA A 30 -2.71 -6.13 67.75
C ALA A 30 -2.64 -5.33 69.04
N ALA A 31 -3.77 -5.19 69.75
CA ALA A 31 -3.90 -5.45 71.19
C ALA A 31 -5.24 -4.91 71.77
N LEU A 32 -5.60 -5.53 72.89
CA LEU A 32 -6.35 -5.02 74.06
C LEU A 32 -7.77 -5.58 74.30
N ASP A 33 -7.80 -6.53 75.25
CA ASP A 33 -8.52 -6.47 76.54
C ASP A 33 -10.00 -6.87 76.67
N ASP A 34 -10.18 -7.97 77.40
CA ASP A 34 -10.98 -8.11 78.63
C ASP A 34 -12.13 -7.13 78.90
N GLN A 35 -13.37 -7.65 78.94
CA GLN A 35 -14.29 -7.30 80.05
C GLN A 35 -15.40 -8.37 80.30
N PRO A 36 -15.57 -8.83 81.55
CA PRO A 36 -16.68 -9.68 82.01
C PRO A 36 -17.75 -8.89 82.81
N SER A 37 -19.05 -9.12 82.55
CA SER A 37 -20.22 -8.89 83.45
C SER A 37 -21.50 -9.19 82.64
N GLU A 38 -22.65 -9.67 83.11
CA GLU A 38 -23.26 -9.65 84.44
C GLU A 38 -24.45 -10.64 84.44
N VAL A 39 -24.72 -11.25 85.60
CA VAL A 39 -25.83 -12.21 85.83
C VAL A 39 -27.15 -11.46 86.08
N PRO A 40 -28.29 -11.85 85.48
CA PRO A 40 -29.57 -11.20 85.73
C PRO A 40 -30.23 -11.66 87.06
N PRO A 41 -30.86 -10.76 87.84
CA PRO A 41 -31.53 -11.09 89.09
C PRO A 41 -32.94 -11.69 88.90
N PRO A 42 -33.48 -12.41 89.91
CA PRO A 42 -34.74 -13.15 89.81
C PRO A 42 -36.00 -12.25 89.87
N ALA A 43 -37.03 -12.74 89.17
CA ALA A 43 -38.28 -12.07 88.88
C ALA A 43 -39.19 -11.84 90.12
N SER A 44 -39.71 -10.62 90.22
CA SER A 44 -40.75 -10.23 91.18
C SER A 44 -42.17 -10.53 90.66
N PRO A 45 -43.15 -10.74 91.57
CA PRO A 45 -44.48 -11.25 91.24
C PRO A 45 -45.33 -10.23 90.47
N LYS A 46 -45.86 -10.67 89.33
CA LYS A 46 -46.70 -9.89 88.41
C LYS A 46 -48.06 -9.53 89.05
N LYS A 47 -48.24 -8.26 89.43
CA LYS A 47 -49.57 -7.69 89.70
C LYS A 47 -50.42 -7.73 88.42
N LYS A 48 -51.55 -8.45 88.46
CA LYS A 48 -52.54 -8.52 87.37
C LYS A 48 -53.17 -7.14 87.12
N LYS A 49 -52.62 -6.37 86.18
CA LYS A 49 -53.21 -5.12 85.69
C LYS A 49 -54.48 -5.44 84.89
N LYS A 50 -55.63 -4.90 85.33
CA LYS A 50 -56.89 -4.94 84.60
C LYS A 50 -56.68 -4.41 83.18
N ARG A 51 -57.03 -5.22 82.17
CA ARG A 51 -56.86 -4.88 80.75
C ARG A 51 -57.72 -3.67 80.42
N LYS A 52 -57.08 -2.55 80.05
CA LYS A 52 -57.75 -1.39 79.49
C LYS A 52 -58.44 -1.80 78.18
N PRO A 53 -59.67 -1.31 77.89
CA PRO A 53 -60.35 -1.62 76.64
C PRO A 53 -59.49 -1.18 75.46
N ILE A 54 -59.21 -2.11 74.56
CA ILE A 54 -58.39 -1.87 73.38
C ILE A 54 -59.16 -0.91 72.47
N ASN A 55 -58.57 0.26 72.21
CA ASN A 55 -59.12 1.22 71.27
C ASN A 55 -59.06 0.60 69.86
N ARG A 56 -60.20 0.09 69.36
CA ARG A 56 -60.33 -0.61 68.07
C ARG A 56 -59.66 0.15 66.92
N LYS A 57 -59.72 1.49 66.91
CA LYS A 57 -59.09 2.34 65.87
C LYS A 57 -57.56 2.23 65.83
N VAL A 58 -56.92 2.06 66.99
CA VAL A 58 -55.45 1.91 67.10
C VAL A 58 -55.02 0.52 66.64
N TRP A 59 -55.83 -0.49 66.94
CA TRP A 59 -55.55 -1.87 66.54
C TRP A 59 -55.64 -2.05 65.01
N THR A 60 -56.70 -1.54 64.37
CA THR A 60 -56.81 -1.58 62.89
C THR A 60 -55.65 -0.86 62.20
N ARG A 61 -55.20 0.30 62.72
CA ARG A 61 -54.03 1.00 62.15
C ARG A 61 -52.74 0.18 62.25
N ARG A 62 -52.56 -0.59 63.33
CA ARG A 62 -51.40 -1.49 63.49
C ARG A 62 -51.45 -2.67 62.53
N VAL A 63 -52.63 -3.27 62.34
CA VAL A 63 -52.83 -4.37 61.38
C VAL A 63 -52.56 -3.91 59.95
N ILE A 64 -53.12 -2.75 59.55
CA ILE A 64 -52.91 -2.19 58.20
C ILE A 64 -51.43 -1.86 57.97
N ARG A 65 -50.74 -1.26 58.95
CA ARG A 65 -49.29 -1.02 58.85
C ARG A 65 -48.47 -2.30 58.75
N GLY A 66 -48.84 -3.33 59.51
CA GLY A 66 -48.19 -4.65 59.43
C GLY A 66 -48.36 -5.29 58.05
N LEU A 67 -49.56 -5.20 57.47
CA LEU A 67 -49.84 -5.73 56.13
C LEU A 67 -49.05 -4.98 55.04
N LEU A 68 -49.00 -3.64 55.12
CA LEU A 68 -48.21 -2.81 54.20
C LEU A 68 -46.71 -3.15 54.26
N LEU A 69 -46.16 -3.36 55.45
CA LEU A 69 -44.76 -3.77 55.61
C LEU A 69 -44.50 -5.15 55.01
N LEU A 70 -45.42 -6.09 55.16
CA LEU A 70 -45.32 -7.42 54.56
C LEU A 70 -45.32 -7.36 53.03
N ILE A 71 -46.20 -6.53 52.44
CA ILE A 71 -46.26 -6.32 51.00
C ILE A 71 -44.97 -5.67 50.48
N LEU A 72 -44.44 -4.67 51.20
CA LEU A 72 -43.17 -4.03 50.85
C LEU A 72 -41.99 -4.99 50.92
N LEU A 73 -41.88 -5.76 52.00
CA LEU A 73 -40.81 -6.76 52.16
C LEU A 73 -40.90 -7.87 51.11
N GLY A 74 -42.12 -8.35 50.82
CA GLY A 74 -42.35 -9.33 49.76
C GLY A 74 -42.00 -8.80 48.38
N GLY A 75 -42.35 -7.54 48.09
CA GLY A 75 -41.98 -6.86 46.85
C GLY A 75 -40.47 -6.69 46.68
N CYS A 76 -39.77 -6.25 47.74
CA CYS A 76 -38.31 -6.12 47.72
C CYS A 76 -37.61 -7.47 47.50
N TYR A 77 -38.10 -8.55 48.13
CA TYR A 77 -37.53 -9.89 47.94
C TYR A 77 -37.70 -10.40 46.50
N ALA A 78 -38.89 -10.20 45.91
CA ALA A 78 -39.14 -10.59 44.52
C ALA A 78 -38.23 -9.84 43.55
N MET A 79 -38.06 -8.52 43.73
CA MET A 79 -37.16 -7.71 42.91
C MET A 79 -35.71 -8.15 43.03
N ALA A 80 -35.23 -8.40 44.26
CA ALA A 80 -33.86 -8.88 44.48
C ALA A 80 -33.61 -10.23 43.79
N LYS A 81 -34.59 -11.14 43.82
CA LYS A 81 -34.48 -12.44 43.15
C LYS A 81 -34.38 -12.30 41.63
N ILE A 82 -35.21 -11.45 41.02
CA ILE A 82 -35.18 -11.17 39.57
C ILE A 82 -33.82 -10.57 39.18
N MET A 83 -33.28 -9.64 39.97
CA MET A 83 -31.96 -9.05 39.68
C MET A 83 -30.82 -10.07 39.76
N ILE A 84 -30.85 -11.00 40.73
CA ILE A 84 -29.85 -12.06 40.86
C ILE A 84 -29.94 -13.05 39.68
N ASP A 85 -31.15 -13.40 39.26
CA ASP A 85 -31.35 -14.32 38.12
C ASP A 85 -30.89 -13.69 36.80
N ASN A 86 -31.15 -12.40 36.58
CA ASN A 86 -30.64 -11.65 35.42
C ASN A 86 -29.11 -11.54 35.39
N ALA A 87 -28.48 -11.26 36.54
CA ALA A 87 -27.01 -11.21 36.62
C ALA A 87 -26.38 -12.59 36.31
N ARG A 88 -27.08 -13.69 36.63
CA ARG A 88 -26.62 -15.05 36.36
C ARG A 88 -26.74 -15.44 34.89
N THR A 89 -27.74 -14.93 34.18
CA THR A 89 -27.87 -15.13 32.73
C THR A 89 -26.79 -14.38 31.97
N GLU A 90 -26.53 -13.12 32.32
CA GLU A 90 -25.45 -12.31 31.71
C GLU A 90 -24.07 -12.96 31.91
N GLY A 91 -23.81 -13.52 33.09
CA GLY A 91 -22.55 -14.23 33.37
C GLY A 91 -22.35 -15.53 32.58
N LYS A 92 -23.43 -16.20 32.14
CA LYS A 92 -23.33 -17.38 31.27
C LYS A 92 -23.04 -16.99 29.83
N GLU A 93 -23.74 -15.99 29.32
CA GLU A 93 -23.51 -15.47 27.96
C GLU A 93 -22.08 -14.96 27.79
N LEU A 94 -21.53 -14.31 28.81
CA LEU A 94 -20.14 -13.85 28.80
C LEU A 94 -19.13 -15.01 28.71
N LYS A 95 -19.36 -16.11 29.43
CA LYS A 95 -18.49 -17.30 29.36
C LYS A 95 -18.61 -18.02 28.03
N ASP A 96 -19.81 -18.13 27.48
CA ASP A 96 -20.03 -18.73 26.17
C ASP A 96 -19.40 -17.88 25.05
N ALA A 97 -19.47 -16.55 25.16
CA ALA A 97 -18.77 -15.63 24.25
C ALA A 97 -17.25 -15.74 24.38
N GLN A 98 -16.73 -15.85 25.61
CA GLN A 98 -15.30 -16.00 25.86
C GLN A 98 -14.76 -17.32 25.30
N ASN A 99 -15.53 -18.42 25.38
CA ASN A 99 -15.17 -19.70 24.81
C ASN A 99 -15.20 -19.72 23.27
N LYS A 100 -16.01 -18.87 22.62
CA LYS A 100 -16.06 -18.73 21.16
C LYS A 100 -15.01 -17.79 20.59
N MET A 101 -14.42 -16.93 21.42
CA MET A 101 -13.45 -15.92 20.99
C MET A 101 -12.22 -16.52 20.25
N PRO A 102 -11.65 -17.67 20.64
CA PRO A 102 -10.55 -18.29 19.90
C PRO A 102 -10.90 -18.73 18.48
N GLU A 103 -12.13 -19.21 18.24
CA GLU A 103 -12.58 -19.58 16.89
C GLU A 103 -12.72 -18.34 16.00
N VAL A 104 -13.23 -17.24 16.55
CA VAL A 104 -13.33 -15.96 15.85
C VAL A 104 -11.94 -15.42 15.50
N ILE A 105 -10.97 -15.49 16.42
CA ILE A 105 -9.59 -15.08 16.17
C ILE A 105 -8.98 -15.90 15.03
N LYS A 106 -9.13 -17.23 15.07
CA LYS A 106 -8.62 -18.10 14.00
C LYS A 106 -9.25 -17.80 12.65
N SER A 107 -10.57 -17.58 12.61
CA SER A 107 -11.27 -17.19 11.37
C SER A 107 -10.79 -15.83 10.82
N LEU A 108 -10.42 -14.88 11.68
CA LEU A 108 -9.87 -13.60 11.27
C LEU A 108 -8.45 -13.74 10.71
N GLU A 109 -7.61 -14.59 11.33
CA GLU A 109 -6.25 -14.89 10.84
C GLU A 109 -6.29 -15.53 9.44
N ASP A 110 -7.20 -16.48 9.22
CA ASP A 110 -7.37 -17.13 7.92
C ASP A 110 -7.83 -16.11 6.85
N SER A 111 -8.74 -15.20 7.21
CA SER A 111 -9.21 -14.13 6.31
C SER A 111 -8.11 -13.12 5.96
N LEU A 112 -7.28 -12.74 6.93
CA LEU A 112 -6.12 -11.88 6.71
C LEU A 112 -5.08 -12.56 5.80
N TRP A 113 -4.87 -13.86 5.98
CA TRP A 113 -3.96 -14.63 5.12
C TRP A 113 -4.45 -14.68 3.68
N GLN A 114 -5.75 -14.92 3.46
CA GLN A 114 -6.35 -14.88 2.12
C GLN A 114 -6.22 -13.49 1.47
N THR A 115 -6.43 -12.42 2.25
CA THR A 115 -6.29 -11.05 1.75
C THR A 115 -4.86 -10.78 1.26
N ARG A 116 -3.83 -11.21 2.01
CA ARG A 116 -2.43 -11.07 1.59
C ARG A 116 -2.11 -11.83 0.32
N GLN A 117 -2.69 -13.02 0.12
CA GLN A 117 -2.50 -13.77 -1.13
C GLN A 117 -3.06 -13.02 -2.34
N ILE A 118 -4.22 -12.38 -2.20
CA ILE A 118 -4.82 -11.55 -3.25
C ILE A 118 -3.94 -10.34 -3.56
N GLU A 119 -3.42 -9.66 -2.54
CA GLU A 119 -2.51 -8.52 -2.74
C GLU A 119 -1.22 -8.91 -3.48
N MET A 120 -0.65 -10.08 -3.17
CA MET A 120 0.51 -10.60 -3.89
C MET A 120 0.22 -10.90 -5.36
N GLN A 121 -0.95 -11.48 -5.67
CA GLN A 121 -1.35 -11.74 -7.05
C GLN A 121 -1.54 -10.45 -7.83
N LEU A 122 -2.19 -9.44 -7.24
CA LEU A 122 -2.40 -8.14 -7.86
C LEU A 122 -1.06 -7.42 -8.13
N ALA A 123 -0.11 -7.50 -7.21
CA ALA A 123 1.23 -6.95 -7.40
C ALA A 123 1.99 -7.63 -8.55
N ALA A 124 1.87 -8.96 -8.66
CA ALA A 124 2.47 -9.72 -9.76
C ALA A 124 1.86 -9.36 -11.12
N GLU A 125 0.53 -9.20 -11.19
CA GLU A 125 -0.17 -8.79 -12.40
C GLU A 125 0.26 -7.38 -12.85
N LYS A 126 0.34 -6.44 -11.91
CA LYS A 126 0.81 -5.08 -12.18
C LYS A 126 2.25 -5.05 -12.72
N ALA A 127 3.15 -5.86 -12.12
CA ALA A 127 4.52 -5.99 -12.61
C ALA A 127 4.59 -6.58 -14.02
N ALA A 128 3.71 -7.53 -14.35
CA ALA A 128 3.59 -8.07 -15.70
C ALA A 128 3.08 -7.03 -16.71
N GLU A 129 2.12 -6.19 -16.32
CA GLU A 129 1.60 -5.11 -17.17
C GLU A 129 2.69 -4.05 -17.47
N ASP A 130 3.48 -3.67 -16.47
CA ASP A 130 4.60 -2.73 -16.66
C ASP A 130 5.71 -3.32 -17.55
N SER A 131 5.95 -4.63 -17.43
CA SER A 131 6.87 -5.38 -18.32
C SER A 131 6.34 -5.44 -19.76
N LEU A 132 5.03 -5.53 -19.96
CA LEU A 132 4.42 -5.51 -21.29
C LEU A 132 4.51 -4.11 -21.92
N LYS A 133 4.25 -3.04 -21.15
CA LYS A 133 4.38 -1.65 -21.61
C LYS A 133 5.80 -1.29 -22.07
N THR A 134 6.80 -1.78 -21.35
CA THR A 134 8.21 -1.60 -21.74
C THR A 134 8.57 -2.40 -23.00
N ALA A 135 8.04 -3.62 -23.15
CA ALA A 135 8.25 -4.44 -24.35
C ALA A 135 7.57 -3.87 -25.60
N THR A 136 6.35 -3.32 -25.49
CA THR A 136 5.66 -2.67 -26.61
C THR A 136 6.29 -1.34 -26.98
N GLY A 137 6.72 -0.54 -25.99
CA GLY A 137 7.47 0.70 -26.22
C GLY A 137 8.78 0.48 -26.97
N LYS A 138 9.50 -0.62 -26.71
CA LYS A 138 10.73 -0.97 -27.43
C LYS A 138 10.47 -1.26 -28.92
N LYS A 139 9.45 -2.05 -29.24
CA LYS A 139 9.10 -2.35 -30.65
C LYS A 139 8.66 -1.11 -31.43
N GLU A 140 7.95 -0.19 -30.80
CA GLU A 140 7.55 1.06 -31.44
C GLU A 140 8.74 1.99 -31.66
N ALA A 141 9.66 2.09 -30.69
CA ALA A 141 10.91 2.83 -30.82
C ALA A 141 11.80 2.29 -31.95
N ASP A 142 11.98 0.97 -32.02
CA ASP A 142 12.77 0.32 -33.08
C ASP A 142 12.18 0.60 -34.48
N HIS A 143 10.85 0.55 -34.60
CA HIS A 143 10.17 0.86 -35.86
C HIS A 143 10.28 2.35 -36.26
N VAL A 144 10.24 3.27 -35.29
CA VAL A 144 10.48 4.70 -35.54
C VAL A 144 11.92 4.96 -35.98
N ILE A 145 12.90 4.33 -35.33
CA ILE A 145 14.32 4.43 -35.69
C ILE A 145 14.55 3.91 -37.11
N ALA A 146 13.96 2.77 -37.47
CA ALA A 146 14.04 2.21 -38.82
C ALA A 146 13.45 3.16 -39.88
N LYS A 147 12.29 3.78 -39.61
CA LYS A 147 11.68 4.78 -40.52
C LYS A 147 12.55 6.03 -40.70
N LYS A 148 13.14 6.54 -39.61
CA LYS A 148 14.06 7.69 -39.67
C LYS A 148 15.32 7.34 -40.47
N ALA A 149 15.92 6.17 -40.25
CA ALA A 149 17.08 5.70 -41.00
C ALA A 149 16.79 5.53 -42.51
N ASP A 150 15.63 4.97 -42.88
CA ASP A 150 15.19 4.86 -44.26
C ASP A 150 14.98 6.23 -44.94
N LEU A 151 14.44 7.20 -44.21
CA LEU A 151 14.34 8.58 -44.70
C LEU A 151 15.73 9.17 -45.02
N VAL A 152 16.69 9.01 -44.11
CA VAL A 152 18.07 9.48 -44.33
C VAL A 152 18.69 8.80 -45.55
N LYS A 153 18.54 7.47 -45.71
CA LYS A 153 18.99 6.75 -46.92
C LYS A 153 18.39 7.33 -48.21
N ARG A 154 17.08 7.59 -48.23
CA ARG A 154 16.38 8.16 -49.40
C ARG A 154 16.86 9.56 -49.73
N ILE A 155 17.03 10.43 -48.73
CA ILE A 155 17.50 11.80 -48.96
C ILE A 155 18.95 11.78 -49.43
N TYR A 156 19.81 10.98 -48.80
CA TYR A 156 21.20 10.84 -49.21
C TYR A 156 21.33 10.37 -50.67
N ARG A 157 20.56 9.36 -51.08
CA ARG A 157 20.45 8.92 -52.49
C ARG A 157 20.01 10.04 -53.42
N ALA A 158 19.06 10.87 -52.98
CA ALA A 158 18.62 12.02 -53.76
C ALA A 158 19.70 13.10 -53.89
N VAL A 159 20.54 13.33 -52.86
CA VAL A 159 21.63 14.36 -52.88
C VAL A 159 22.63 13.97 -53.95
N THR A 160 23.05 12.72 -53.88
CA THR A 160 24.13 12.13 -54.67
C THR A 160 23.72 11.96 -56.14
N ASN A 161 22.51 11.45 -56.42
CA ASN A 161 22.01 11.31 -57.79
C ASN A 161 21.75 12.66 -58.48
N GLN A 162 21.47 13.75 -57.76
CA GLN A 162 21.20 15.04 -58.40
C GLN A 162 22.46 15.73 -58.96
N ARG A 163 23.66 15.32 -58.53
CA ARG A 163 24.91 15.83 -59.11
C ARG A 163 25.15 15.29 -60.52
N THR A 164 24.58 14.13 -60.88
CA THR A 164 24.80 13.51 -62.20
C THR A 164 23.93 14.13 -63.30
N ASP A 165 22.77 14.70 -62.95
CA ASP A 165 21.70 15.00 -63.93
C ASP A 165 21.41 16.50 -64.14
N ASN A 166 22.41 17.39 -64.06
CA ASN A 166 22.26 18.82 -64.40
C ASN A 166 21.22 19.61 -63.55
N GLY A 167 21.23 19.42 -62.22
CA GLY A 167 20.88 20.52 -61.30
C GLY A 167 19.41 20.77 -60.94
N LYS A 168 18.54 19.75 -60.90
CA LYS A 168 17.19 19.91 -60.33
C LYS A 168 17.07 19.35 -58.90
N TYR A 169 17.09 20.26 -57.92
CA TYR A 169 16.93 20.00 -56.47
C TYR A 169 15.50 19.63 -56.01
N ALA A 170 14.66 19.09 -56.90
CA ALA A 170 13.22 18.96 -56.65
C ALA A 170 12.85 18.00 -55.50
N VAL A 171 13.70 17.00 -55.21
CA VAL A 171 13.44 15.99 -54.18
C VAL A 171 13.74 16.51 -52.76
N PHE A 172 14.58 17.54 -52.62
CA PHE A 172 14.96 18.10 -51.32
C PHE A 172 13.81 18.82 -50.61
N HIS A 173 12.96 19.50 -51.37
CA HIS A 173 12.04 20.46 -50.77
C HIS A 173 11.01 19.86 -49.81
N ARG A 174 10.65 18.57 -49.98
CA ARG A 174 9.60 17.95 -49.16
C ARG A 174 10.09 17.41 -47.82
N ASN A 175 11.33 16.92 -47.75
CA ASN A 175 11.85 16.22 -46.57
C ASN A 175 13.04 16.93 -45.89
N ALA A 176 13.29 18.19 -46.24
CA ALA A 176 14.28 19.04 -45.61
C ALA A 176 13.60 20.28 -45.02
N THR A 177 14.07 20.76 -43.87
CA THR A 177 13.65 22.05 -43.35
C THR A 177 14.11 23.18 -44.27
N LYS A 178 13.45 24.34 -44.23
CA LYS A 178 13.88 25.52 -45.01
C LYS A 178 15.32 25.93 -44.66
N ARG A 179 15.70 25.77 -43.39
CA ARG A 179 17.05 26.04 -42.89
C ARG A 179 18.07 25.13 -43.57
N PHE A 180 17.81 23.83 -43.60
CA PHE A 180 18.69 22.86 -44.25
C PHE A 180 18.82 23.13 -45.75
N GLN A 181 17.72 23.47 -46.42
CA GLN A 181 17.72 23.82 -47.84
C GLN A 181 18.62 25.04 -48.11
N GLN A 182 18.52 26.09 -47.29
CA GLN A 182 19.37 27.27 -47.40
C GLN A 182 20.85 26.93 -47.17
N TYR A 183 21.14 26.05 -46.21
CA TYR A 183 22.50 25.59 -45.94
C TYR A 183 23.11 24.87 -47.14
N LEU A 184 22.37 23.95 -47.76
CA LEU A 184 22.83 23.23 -48.95
C LEU A 184 23.07 24.18 -50.14
N GLU A 185 22.19 25.16 -50.33
CA GLU A 185 22.35 26.14 -51.41
C GLU A 185 23.57 27.04 -51.17
N SER A 186 23.80 27.50 -49.94
CA SER A 186 24.94 28.38 -49.62
C SER A 186 26.29 27.66 -49.67
N HIS A 187 26.31 26.34 -49.49
CA HIS A 187 27.55 25.54 -49.52
C HIS A 187 27.71 24.72 -50.80
N ARG A 188 26.84 24.91 -51.80
CA ARG A 188 26.79 24.10 -53.02
C ARG A 188 28.14 23.91 -53.70
N GLU A 189 28.94 24.97 -53.78
CA GLU A 189 30.26 24.96 -54.42
C GLU A 189 31.38 24.44 -53.51
N SER A 190 31.16 24.44 -52.19
CA SER A 190 32.13 24.09 -51.17
C SER A 190 31.85 22.74 -50.48
N LEU A 191 30.84 21.99 -50.93
CA LEU A 191 30.52 20.68 -50.36
C LEU A 191 31.71 19.72 -50.58
N PRO A 192 32.31 19.18 -49.51
CA PRO A 192 33.46 18.30 -49.64
C PRO A 192 33.13 17.06 -50.49
N THR A 193 34.09 16.63 -51.31
CA THR A 193 33.96 15.41 -52.14
C THR A 193 33.82 14.14 -51.31
N SER A 194 34.14 14.18 -50.01
CA SER A 194 33.93 13.09 -49.05
C SER A 194 32.45 12.79 -48.74
N ILE A 195 31.52 13.63 -49.21
CA ILE A 195 30.07 13.41 -49.09
C ILE A 195 29.57 12.33 -50.04
N TYR A 196 30.39 11.91 -51.01
CA TYR A 196 29.98 10.97 -52.05
C TYR A 196 30.55 9.59 -51.75
N PRO A 197 29.78 8.51 -51.99
CA PRO A 197 30.32 7.17 -51.83
C PRO A 197 31.41 6.96 -52.89
N PRO A 198 32.57 6.40 -52.53
CA PRO A 198 33.74 6.31 -53.42
C PRO A 198 33.45 5.54 -54.72
N ASP A 199 32.54 4.56 -54.66
CA ASP A 199 32.28 3.64 -55.77
C ASP A 199 30.96 3.95 -56.50
N ASN A 200 30.31 5.07 -56.20
CA ASN A 200 28.92 5.37 -56.60
C ASN A 200 27.89 4.28 -56.22
N SER A 201 28.28 3.28 -55.42
CA SER A 201 27.39 2.23 -54.95
C SER A 201 26.71 2.68 -53.66
N PHE A 202 25.37 2.65 -53.69
CA PHE A 202 24.53 2.90 -52.52
C PHE A 202 24.34 1.65 -51.66
N GLU A 203 24.89 0.51 -52.08
CA GLU A 203 24.76 -0.77 -51.39
C GLU A 203 25.66 -0.84 -50.15
N SER A 204 26.77 -0.09 -50.13
CA SER A 204 27.72 -0.07 -49.02
C SER A 204 27.37 0.95 -47.92
N ILE A 205 26.23 1.62 -48.01
CA ILE A 205 25.85 2.67 -47.07
C ILE A 205 25.18 2.07 -45.84
N LYS A 206 25.85 2.19 -44.70
CA LYS A 206 25.29 1.90 -43.39
C LYS A 206 24.70 3.19 -42.80
N VAL A 207 23.49 3.10 -42.24
CA VAL A 207 22.84 4.21 -41.54
C VAL A 207 22.42 3.72 -40.17
N TRP A 208 22.81 4.45 -39.14
CA TRP A 208 22.45 4.14 -37.75
C TRP A 208 22.15 5.42 -36.97
N ASN A 209 21.42 5.27 -35.87
CA ASN A 209 21.22 6.34 -34.92
C ASN A 209 22.51 6.53 -34.11
N TYR A 210 23.10 7.72 -34.19
CA TYR A 210 24.35 8.03 -33.52
C TYR A 210 24.08 8.60 -32.12
N GLU A 211 23.20 9.59 -32.05
CA GLU A 211 22.86 10.28 -30.79
C GLU A 211 21.52 11.00 -30.96
N ASP A 212 20.54 10.73 -30.11
CA ASP A 212 19.22 11.37 -30.12
C ASP A 212 18.56 11.38 -31.52
N ASP A 213 18.50 12.56 -32.14
CA ASP A 213 17.92 12.79 -33.48
C ASP A 213 18.98 12.78 -34.60
N TRP A 214 20.23 12.46 -34.30
CA TRP A 214 21.31 12.34 -35.27
C TRP A 214 21.46 10.94 -35.81
N TYR A 215 21.54 10.87 -37.14
CA TYR A 215 21.73 9.64 -37.90
C TYR A 215 23.03 9.73 -38.67
N ALA A 216 23.97 8.85 -38.35
CA ALA A 216 25.20 8.72 -39.09
C ALA A 216 24.97 7.88 -40.33
N VAL A 217 25.59 8.32 -41.42
CA VAL A 217 25.69 7.65 -42.71
C VAL A 217 27.16 7.42 -42.93
N THR A 218 27.60 6.16 -42.96
CA THR A 218 29.01 5.85 -43.25
C THR A 218 29.16 5.07 -44.53
N PHE A 219 30.37 5.17 -45.08
CA PHE A 219 30.79 4.53 -46.29
C PHE A 219 31.86 3.48 -46.00
N SER A 220 32.08 2.59 -46.96
CA SER A 220 33.11 1.55 -46.90
C SER A 220 34.53 2.10 -46.66
N ASN A 221 34.80 3.35 -47.03
CA ASN A 221 36.09 4.00 -46.83
C ASN A 221 36.28 4.60 -45.41
N GLY A 222 35.32 4.41 -44.49
CA GLY A 222 35.37 4.93 -43.13
C GLY A 222 35.03 6.42 -42.98
N SER A 223 34.72 7.13 -44.07
CA SER A 223 34.15 8.48 -43.97
C SER A 223 32.65 8.40 -43.69
N GLY A 224 32.10 9.46 -43.08
CA GLY A 224 30.70 9.51 -42.75
C GLY A 224 30.17 10.92 -42.52
N LEU A 225 28.86 11.03 -42.64
CA LEU A 225 28.07 12.24 -42.42
C LEU A 225 27.09 11.96 -41.30
N ALA A 226 26.75 12.95 -40.50
CA ALA A 226 25.61 12.84 -39.61
C ALA A 226 24.53 13.84 -40.01
N PHE A 227 23.29 13.38 -40.07
CA PHE A 227 22.11 14.17 -40.37
C PHE A 227 21.23 14.27 -39.13
N ARG A 228 20.77 15.47 -38.81
CA ARG A 228 19.77 15.66 -37.75
C ARG A 228 18.37 15.54 -38.33
N VAL A 229 17.55 14.65 -37.77
CA VAL A 229 16.19 14.34 -38.21
C VAL A 229 15.18 14.86 -37.19
N VAL A 230 14.36 15.85 -37.57
CA VAL A 230 13.38 16.48 -36.71
C VAL A 230 11.94 16.15 -37.13
N PRO A 231 10.96 16.18 -36.21
CA PRO A 231 9.55 16.04 -36.56
C PRO A 231 9.04 17.27 -37.34
N GLY A 232 8.38 17.02 -38.47
CA GLY A 232 7.79 18.03 -39.37
C GLY A 232 6.28 17.85 -39.53
N GLY A 233 5.54 17.76 -38.42
CA GLY A 233 4.11 17.42 -38.43
C GLY A 233 3.91 15.92 -38.58
N ASN A 234 3.34 15.47 -39.71
CA ASN A 234 3.03 14.05 -39.95
C ASN A 234 4.20 13.23 -40.54
N PHE A 235 5.36 13.85 -40.74
CA PHE A 235 6.54 13.22 -41.34
C PHE A 235 7.83 13.76 -40.71
N TYR A 236 8.95 13.10 -40.96
CA TYR A 236 10.26 13.52 -40.50
C TYR A 236 10.98 14.37 -41.56
N GLN A 237 11.80 15.32 -41.12
CA GLN A 237 12.57 16.23 -41.98
C GLN A 237 14.04 16.26 -41.54
N ILE A 238 14.96 16.48 -42.48
CA ILE A 238 16.35 16.78 -42.15
C ILE A 238 16.49 18.27 -41.86
N ASP A 239 17.04 18.61 -40.70
CA ASP A 239 17.30 19.99 -40.28
C ASP A 239 18.76 20.42 -40.44
N ASP A 240 19.70 19.50 -40.26
CA ASP A 240 21.12 19.82 -40.18
C ASP A 240 22.01 18.67 -40.69
N VAL A 241 23.25 18.99 -41.07
CA VAL A 241 24.29 18.03 -41.46
C VAL A 241 25.64 18.43 -40.87
N THR A 242 26.41 17.44 -40.41
CA THR A 242 27.81 17.62 -40.00
C THR A 242 28.73 16.63 -40.68
N PHE A 243 29.96 17.07 -40.97
CA PHE A 243 30.94 16.40 -41.84
C PHE A 243 32.07 15.70 -41.09
N SER A 244 31.94 15.49 -39.78
CA SER A 244 33.02 15.00 -38.93
C SER A 244 32.63 13.80 -38.07
N VAL A 245 32.07 12.75 -38.68
CA VAL A 245 31.96 11.46 -37.99
C VAL A 245 33.27 10.72 -38.18
N SER A 246 34.15 10.72 -37.17
CA SER A 246 35.38 9.94 -37.23
C SER A 246 35.04 8.45 -37.12
N SER A 247 35.62 7.63 -38.00
CA SER A 247 35.46 6.17 -38.04
C SER A 247 35.76 5.45 -36.72
N ALA A 248 36.47 6.11 -35.79
CA ALA A 248 36.73 5.59 -34.46
C ALA A 248 35.46 5.26 -33.67
N SER A 249 34.31 5.87 -33.99
CA SER A 249 33.03 5.54 -33.35
C SER A 249 32.21 4.46 -34.08
N ALA A 250 32.55 4.12 -35.33
CA ALA A 250 31.80 3.17 -36.15
C ALA A 250 32.15 1.70 -35.86
N ASN A 251 33.40 1.43 -35.43
CA ASN A 251 33.88 0.07 -35.18
C ASN A 251 33.32 -0.56 -33.90
N ASN A 252 32.67 0.20 -33.03
CA ASN A 252 32.06 -0.32 -31.79
C ASN A 252 30.60 -0.78 -31.98
N ALA A 253 30.00 -0.59 -33.16
CA ALA A 253 28.62 -0.99 -33.42
C ALA A 253 28.48 -2.40 -34.01
N ASP A 254 29.57 -2.98 -34.53
CA ASP A 254 29.55 -4.28 -35.22
C ASP A 254 29.88 -5.48 -34.29
N ASP A 255 30.24 -5.29 -33.01
CA ASP A 255 30.81 -6.37 -32.16
C ASP A 255 29.88 -6.93 -31.04
N ASP A 256 28.67 -6.39 -30.81
CA ASP A 256 27.86 -6.78 -29.62
C ASP A 256 26.39 -7.17 -29.91
N GLY A 257 26.02 -7.56 -31.14
CA GLY A 257 24.68 -8.12 -31.31
C GLY A 257 24.35 -8.63 -32.69
N ASP A 258 24.19 -9.94 -32.79
CA ASP A 258 23.47 -10.63 -33.85
C ASP A 258 22.13 -9.95 -34.17
N ALA A 259 22.15 -9.04 -35.13
CA ALA A 259 20.98 -8.56 -35.87
C ALA A 259 20.79 -9.34 -37.18
N SER A 260 21.31 -10.57 -37.25
CA SER A 260 21.30 -11.45 -38.43
C SER A 260 20.05 -12.33 -38.58
N SER A 261 18.99 -12.12 -37.78
CA SER A 261 17.74 -12.92 -37.89
C SER A 261 16.48 -12.09 -38.09
N TYR A 262 16.46 -11.19 -39.06
CA TYR A 262 15.20 -10.64 -39.60
C TYR A 262 15.28 -10.45 -41.13
N GLU A 263 15.48 -11.56 -41.85
CA GLU A 263 15.06 -11.68 -43.24
C GLU A 263 14.18 -12.94 -43.37
N ASN A 264 12.90 -12.71 -43.75
CA ASN A 264 11.80 -13.65 -44.07
C ASN A 264 11.32 -14.63 -43.00
#